data_AF-A0A1I8EJF5-F1
#
_entry.id   AF-A0A1I8EJF5-F1
#
_cell.length_a   1.000
_cell.length_b   1.000
_cell.length_c   1.000
_cell.angle_alpha   90.00
_cell.angle_beta   90.00
_cell.angle_gamma   90.00
#
_symmetry.space_group_name_H-M   'P 1'
#
loop_
_entity.id
_entity.type
_entity.pdbx_description
1 polymer ?
#
loop_
_entity_poly.entity_id
_entity_poly.type
_entity_poly.pdbx_seq_one_letter_code
_entity_poly.pdbx_strand_id
1 'polypeptide(L)'
;MLQNIHIVILLLLLLPALNIQCLNYIFHGTNILEKSEYWQNNIGPCENDQIHFDEREITVASIATSLHSQKIDLPTNGILFFGNGTELGKLGNWQCEKRQNAKDVYFKQSQPLGFYNGSNWIVSKNGIQWRPALHVLQIPSSQDTAIIPSDSGTRILLEDFVTVGALVLAGQIYKL
;
A
#
# COMPACT_ATOMS: atom_id res chain seq x y z
N MET A 1 25.49 -48.54 20.06
CA MET A 1 24.19 -48.38 19.38
C MET A 1 23.44 -47.11 19.82
N LEU A 2 23.37 -46.79 21.12
CA LEU A 2 22.73 -45.55 21.62
C LEU A 2 23.34 -44.22 21.13
N GLN A 3 24.66 -44.16 20.94
CA GLN A 3 25.36 -42.92 20.54
C GLN A 3 24.97 -42.42 19.14
N ASN A 4 24.65 -43.34 18.21
CA ASN A 4 24.14 -42.98 16.89
C ASN A 4 22.70 -42.44 16.94
N ILE A 5 21.89 -42.87 17.91
CA ILE A 5 20.51 -42.41 18.07
C ILE A 5 20.49 -40.95 18.55
N HIS A 6 21.37 -40.57 19.48
CA HIS A 6 21.47 -39.17 19.92
C HIS A 6 21.94 -38.22 18.82
N ILE A 7 22.90 -38.64 17.97
CA ILE A 7 23.36 -37.85 16.82
C ILE A 7 22.24 -37.66 15.80
N VAL A 8 21.48 -38.72 15.50
CA VAL A 8 20.35 -38.66 14.56
C VAL A 8 19.22 -37.78 15.10
N ILE A 9 18.91 -37.87 16.40
CA ILE A 9 17.92 -36.99 17.05
C ILE A 9 18.39 -35.52 17.03
N LEU A 10 19.68 -35.26 17.30
CA LEU A 10 20.24 -33.91 17.24
C LEU A 10 20.18 -33.35 15.80
N LEU A 11 20.48 -34.17 14.78
CA LEU A 11 20.35 -33.79 13.36
C LEU A 11 18.88 -33.51 12.97
N LEU A 12 17.94 -34.32 13.45
CA LEU A 12 16.50 -34.14 13.24
C LEU A 12 15.96 -32.87 13.91
N LEU A 13 16.51 -32.47 15.05
CA LEU A 13 16.16 -31.21 15.72
C LEU A 13 16.81 -29.98 15.07
N LEU A 14 17.93 -30.15 14.35
CA LEU A 14 18.61 -29.06 13.61
C LEU A 14 17.99 -28.82 12.21
N LEU A 15 17.40 -29.83 11.58
CA LEU A 15 16.72 -29.71 10.28
C LEU A 15 15.61 -28.64 10.21
N PRO A 16 14.74 -28.44 11.20
CA PRO A 16 13.75 -27.35 11.17
C PRO A 16 14.38 -25.95 11.34
N ALA A 17 15.57 -25.82 11.93
CA ALA A 17 16.25 -24.54 12.11
C ALA A 17 16.83 -23.96 10.80
N LEU A 18 16.95 -24.79 9.75
CA LEU A 18 17.45 -24.38 8.42
C LEU A 18 16.36 -23.90 7.47
N ASN A 19 15.08 -23.97 7.85
CA ASN A 19 14.00 -23.38 7.06
C ASN A 19 13.83 -21.90 7.40
N ILE A 20 14.81 -21.07 7.01
CA ILE A 20 14.61 -19.62 6.92
C ILE A 20 13.61 -19.41 5.78
N GLN A 21 12.33 -19.40 6.12
CA GLN A 21 11.28 -19.14 5.15
C GLN A 21 11.12 -17.64 5.00
N CYS A 22 11.65 -17.11 3.90
CA CYS A 22 11.36 -15.76 3.45
C CYS A 22 9.85 -15.64 3.16
N LEU A 23 9.18 -14.71 3.85
CA LEU A 23 7.79 -14.38 3.62
C LEU A 23 7.67 -13.09 2.80
N ASN A 24 6.51 -12.93 2.16
CA ASN A 24 6.16 -11.69 1.46
C ASN A 24 5.21 -10.88 2.33
N TYR A 25 5.52 -9.61 2.55
CA TYR A 25 4.70 -8.68 3.31
C TYR A 25 4.23 -7.57 2.37
N ILE A 26 2.93 -7.50 2.11
CA ILE A 26 2.35 -6.50 1.19
C ILE A 26 1.76 -5.36 2.03
N PHE A 27 2.20 -4.14 1.78
CA PHE A 27 1.69 -2.96 2.47
C PHE A 27 0.30 -2.60 1.97
N HIS A 28 -0.65 -2.40 2.89
CA HIS A 28 -2.06 -2.17 2.57
C HIS A 28 -2.43 -0.68 2.46
N GLY A 29 -1.56 0.25 2.87
CA GLY A 29 -1.86 1.67 2.76
C GLY A 29 -1.97 2.12 1.31
N THR A 30 -3.15 2.62 0.90
CA THR A 30 -3.38 3.13 -0.46
C THR A 30 -4.15 4.45 -0.43
N ASN A 31 -3.93 5.31 -1.43
CA ASN A 31 -4.72 6.50 -1.72
C ASN A 31 -4.94 6.57 -3.23
N ILE A 32 -6.16 6.24 -3.65
CA ILE A 32 -6.51 6.03 -5.06
C ILE A 32 -7.72 6.91 -5.37
N LEU A 33 -7.60 7.83 -6.32
CA LEU A 33 -8.67 8.78 -6.65
C LEU A 33 -9.94 8.05 -7.13
N GLU A 34 -9.80 6.91 -7.80
CA GLU A 34 -10.91 6.13 -8.33
C GLU A 34 -11.78 5.44 -7.27
N LYS A 35 -11.27 5.28 -6.04
CA LYS A 35 -12.01 4.59 -4.98
C LYS A 35 -12.75 5.57 -4.09
N SER A 36 -14.06 5.38 -3.97
CA SER A 36 -14.94 6.24 -3.18
C SER A 36 -14.54 6.35 -1.71
N GLU A 37 -13.92 5.31 -1.13
CA GLU A 37 -13.46 5.29 0.28
C GLU A 37 -12.44 6.39 0.63
N TYR A 38 -11.73 6.94 -0.37
CA TYR A 38 -10.81 8.08 -0.21
C TYR A 38 -11.47 9.42 -0.48
N TRP A 39 -12.79 9.49 -0.51
CA TRP A 39 -13.55 10.72 -0.61
C TRP A 39 -14.44 10.91 0.60
N GLN A 40 -14.65 12.17 0.98
CA GLN A 40 -15.54 12.48 2.08
C GLN A 40 -16.96 11.93 1.79
N ASN A 41 -17.55 11.29 2.80
CA ASN A 41 -18.85 10.62 2.72
C ASN A 41 -18.92 9.44 1.72
N ASN A 42 -17.80 8.92 1.26
CA ASN A 42 -17.71 7.89 0.21
C ASN A 42 -18.34 8.33 -1.12
N ILE A 43 -18.24 9.62 -1.46
CA ILE A 43 -18.79 10.19 -2.69
C ILE A 43 -17.63 10.70 -3.55
N GLY A 44 -17.32 9.97 -4.63
CA GLY A 44 -16.33 10.41 -5.61
C GLY A 44 -16.80 11.59 -6.48
N PRO A 45 -15.86 12.23 -7.21
CA PRO A 45 -16.14 13.29 -8.16
C PRO A 45 -16.97 12.80 -9.35
N CYS A 46 -17.97 13.60 -9.71
CA CYS A 46 -18.60 13.51 -11.02
C CYS A 46 -17.97 14.50 -12.01
N GLU A 47 -18.38 14.38 -13.27
CA GLU A 47 -18.12 15.39 -14.28
C GLU A 47 -18.56 16.80 -13.82
N ASN A 48 -17.68 17.79 -13.95
CA ASN A 48 -17.86 19.20 -13.57
C ASN A 48 -17.94 19.50 -12.06
N ASP A 49 -17.64 18.55 -11.18
CA ASP A 49 -17.45 18.88 -9.75
C ASP A 49 -16.16 19.70 -9.52
N GLN A 50 -16.05 20.31 -8.35
CA GLN A 50 -14.83 20.97 -7.87
C GLN A 50 -14.15 20.06 -6.85
N ILE A 51 -12.91 19.68 -7.14
CA ILE A 51 -12.13 18.74 -6.33
C ILE A 51 -11.22 19.53 -5.39
N HIS A 52 -11.26 19.18 -4.11
CA HIS A 52 -10.49 19.81 -3.05
C HIS A 52 -9.60 18.79 -2.34
N PHE A 53 -8.34 19.16 -2.13
CA PHE A 53 -7.41 18.45 -1.25
C PHE A 53 -7.19 19.29 0.02
N ASP A 54 -7.01 18.64 1.17
CA ASP A 54 -6.78 19.35 2.44
C ASP A 54 -5.42 20.07 2.41
N GLU A 55 -5.44 21.39 2.57
CA GLU A 55 -4.24 22.25 2.54
C GLU A 55 -3.28 22.01 3.72
N ARG A 56 -3.73 21.33 4.78
CA ARG A 56 -2.94 21.06 5.99
C ARG A 56 -2.26 19.71 5.99
N GLU A 57 -2.67 18.82 5.08
CA GLU A 57 -2.20 17.44 5.02
C GLU A 57 -1.25 17.24 3.84
N ILE A 58 -0.19 16.44 4.06
CA ILE A 58 0.63 15.98 2.95
C ILE A 58 -0.18 14.97 2.16
N THR A 59 -0.44 15.23 0.88
CA THR A 59 -1.22 14.31 0.03
C THR A 59 -0.29 13.44 -0.80
N VAL A 60 -0.50 12.12 -0.79
CA VAL A 60 0.16 11.20 -1.72
C VAL A 60 -0.91 10.30 -2.27
N ALA A 61 -1.30 10.53 -3.52
CA ALA A 61 -2.39 9.81 -4.16
C ALA A 61 -2.07 9.44 -5.60
N SER A 62 -2.74 8.43 -6.12
CA SER A 62 -2.61 8.00 -7.50
C SER A 62 -3.94 8.09 -8.23
N ILE A 63 -3.84 8.37 -9.52
CA ILE A 63 -4.92 8.23 -10.48
C ILE A 63 -4.41 7.42 -11.67
N ALA A 64 -5.06 6.31 -11.96
CA ALA A 64 -4.71 5.39 -13.05
C ALA A 64 -5.40 5.74 -14.38
N THR A 65 -6.50 6.49 -14.34
CA THR A 65 -7.37 6.77 -15.51
C THR A 65 -7.73 8.25 -15.61
N SER A 66 -8.41 8.67 -16.68
CA SER A 66 -8.74 10.09 -16.88
C SER A 66 -9.63 10.68 -15.77
N LEU A 67 -9.56 12.00 -15.61
CA LEU A 67 -10.40 12.78 -14.67
C LEU A 67 -10.86 14.08 -15.33
N HIS A 68 -12.17 14.30 -15.37
CA HIS A 68 -12.79 15.56 -15.75
C HIS A 68 -13.47 16.21 -14.56
N SER A 69 -13.15 17.48 -14.32
CA SER A 69 -13.69 18.29 -13.26
C SER A 69 -13.74 19.74 -13.74
N GLN A 70 -14.56 20.56 -13.08
CA GLN A 70 -14.57 21.99 -13.36
C GLN A 70 -13.30 22.65 -12.84
N LYS A 71 -12.82 22.17 -11.68
CA LYS A 71 -11.67 22.71 -10.95
C LYS A 71 -11.04 21.61 -10.11
N ILE A 72 -9.72 21.65 -9.98
CA ILE A 72 -8.96 20.84 -9.02
C ILE A 72 -8.07 21.78 -8.23
N ASP A 73 -8.36 21.92 -6.94
CA ASP A 73 -7.51 22.62 -5.98
C ASP A 73 -6.43 21.65 -5.49
N LEU A 74 -5.27 21.67 -6.16
CA LEU A 74 -4.16 20.77 -5.87
C LEU A 74 -3.66 20.90 -4.41
N PRO A 75 -3.13 19.82 -3.82
CA PRO A 75 -2.56 19.87 -2.49
C PRO A 75 -1.37 20.85 -2.45
N THR A 76 -1.30 21.64 -1.38
CA THR A 76 -0.18 22.57 -1.12
C THR A 76 1.15 21.85 -0.89
N ASN A 77 1.09 20.62 -0.37
CA ASN A 77 2.22 19.74 -0.16
C ASN A 77 1.83 18.29 -0.49
N GLY A 78 2.48 17.69 -1.48
CA GLY A 78 2.14 16.34 -1.88
C GLY A 78 2.63 15.92 -3.25
N ILE A 79 2.24 14.71 -3.63
CA ILE A 79 2.51 14.10 -4.93
C ILE A 79 1.21 13.45 -5.44
N LEU A 80 0.83 13.81 -6.67
CA LEU A 80 -0.20 13.09 -7.42
C LEU A 80 0.47 12.28 -8.52
N PHE A 81 0.33 10.96 -8.45
CA PHE A 81 0.83 10.05 -9.48
C PHE A 81 -0.21 9.86 -10.57
N PHE A 82 0.19 10.10 -11.82
CA PHE A 82 -0.64 9.88 -13.00
C PHE A 82 -0.20 8.58 -13.68
N GLY A 83 -1.14 7.65 -13.81
CA GLY A 83 -0.95 6.40 -14.52
C GLY A 83 -0.73 6.63 -16.02
N ASN A 84 -0.20 5.62 -16.70
CA ASN A 84 0.08 5.71 -18.13
C ASN A 84 -1.19 6.04 -18.92
N GLY A 85 -1.14 7.09 -19.75
CA GLY A 85 -2.27 7.54 -20.55
C GLY A 85 -3.36 8.28 -19.77
N THR A 86 -3.11 8.67 -18.52
CA THR A 86 -4.04 9.52 -17.77
C THR A 86 -4.15 10.90 -18.42
N GLU A 87 -5.39 11.38 -18.55
CA GLU A 87 -5.71 12.69 -19.12
C GLU A 87 -6.57 13.48 -18.12
N LEU A 88 -6.13 14.69 -17.78
CA LEU A 88 -6.98 15.66 -17.08
C LEU A 88 -7.84 16.39 -18.11
N GLY A 89 -9.14 16.53 -17.83
CA GLY A 89 -10.10 17.13 -18.75
C GLY A 89 -10.91 16.10 -19.56
N LYS A 90 -10.71 14.80 -19.33
CA LYS A 90 -11.46 13.72 -19.99
C LYS A 90 -12.18 12.87 -18.95
N LEU A 91 -13.43 12.52 -19.22
CA LEU A 91 -14.25 11.77 -18.28
C LEU A 91 -13.63 10.40 -18.02
N GLY A 92 -13.30 10.11 -16.76
CA GLY A 92 -12.88 8.79 -16.32
C GLY A 92 -14.04 7.80 -16.30
N ASN A 93 -13.77 6.53 -16.62
CA ASN A 93 -14.78 5.47 -16.56
C ASN A 93 -15.29 5.17 -15.13
N TRP A 94 -14.56 5.63 -14.12
CA TRP A 94 -14.90 5.52 -12.70
C TRP A 94 -15.70 6.73 -12.18
N GLN A 95 -15.67 7.85 -12.90
CA GLN A 95 -16.41 9.04 -12.51
C GLN A 95 -17.88 8.88 -12.83
N CYS A 96 -18.72 9.42 -11.96
CA CYS A 96 -20.12 9.59 -12.29
C CYS A 96 -20.32 10.69 -13.33
N GLU A 97 -21.42 10.57 -14.07
CA GLU A 97 -21.84 11.56 -15.07
C GLU A 97 -22.15 12.92 -14.44
N LYS A 98 -22.21 13.95 -15.28
CA LYS A 98 -22.50 15.33 -14.90
C LYS A 98 -23.74 15.45 -14.01
N ARG A 99 -23.55 16.10 -12.86
CA ARG A 99 -24.64 16.49 -11.97
C ARG A 99 -25.30 17.76 -12.49
N GLN A 100 -26.59 17.94 -12.15
CA GLN A 100 -27.33 19.17 -12.46
C GLN A 100 -26.67 20.40 -11.85
N ASN A 101 -26.15 20.26 -10.62
CA ASN A 101 -25.37 21.28 -9.94
C ASN A 101 -24.00 20.70 -9.58
N ALA A 102 -22.94 21.43 -9.91
CA ALA A 102 -21.58 21.11 -9.48
C ALA A 102 -21.51 21.08 -7.95
N LYS A 103 -20.77 20.12 -7.41
CA LYS A 103 -20.53 20.01 -5.97
C LYS A 103 -19.04 20.12 -5.67
N ASP A 104 -18.75 20.59 -4.46
CA ASP A 104 -17.44 20.44 -3.85
C ASP A 104 -17.29 19.00 -3.34
N VAL A 105 -16.22 18.34 -3.76
CA VAL A 105 -15.85 16.99 -3.30
C VAL A 105 -14.44 17.03 -2.73
N TYR A 106 -14.28 16.44 -1.55
CA TYR A 106 -13.06 16.54 -0.77
C TYR A 106 -12.37 15.19 -0.71
N PHE A 107 -11.10 15.16 -1.12
CA PHE A 107 -10.27 13.98 -1.01
C PHE A 107 -9.90 13.74 0.47
N LYS A 108 -10.26 12.58 0.98
CA LYS A 108 -9.90 12.13 2.32
C LYS A 108 -8.64 11.27 2.22
N GLN A 109 -7.50 11.94 2.32
CA GLN A 109 -6.20 11.29 2.43
C GLN A 109 -6.20 10.29 3.60
N SER A 110 -5.68 9.08 3.36
CA SER A 110 -5.41 8.13 4.43
C SER A 110 -4.31 8.66 5.33
N GLN A 111 -4.53 8.51 6.64
CA GLN A 111 -3.49 8.77 7.62
C GLN A 111 -2.25 7.93 7.28
N PRO A 112 -1.04 8.50 7.44
CA PRO A 112 0.16 7.79 7.11
C PRO A 112 0.31 6.58 8.03
N LEU A 113 0.66 5.46 7.44
CA LEU A 113 0.64 4.18 8.13
C LEU A 113 2.06 3.81 8.58
N GLY A 114 2.22 3.52 9.87
CA GLY A 114 3.50 3.12 10.44
C GLY A 114 3.98 1.77 9.91
N PHE A 115 5.28 1.68 9.58
CA PHE A 115 5.91 0.44 9.15
C PHE A 115 5.80 -0.66 10.21
N TYR A 116 5.98 -0.32 11.49
CA TYR A 116 5.99 -1.29 12.59
C TYR A 116 4.60 -1.67 13.10
N ASN A 117 3.52 -1.20 12.46
CA ASN A 117 2.17 -1.62 12.78
C ASN A 117 1.78 -2.80 11.88
N GLY A 118 1.71 -4.00 12.47
CA GLY A 118 1.38 -5.25 11.78
C GLY A 118 0.03 -5.27 11.06
N SER A 119 -0.93 -4.43 11.46
CA SER A 119 -2.22 -4.31 10.77
C SER A 119 -2.11 -3.66 9.39
N ASN A 120 -1.00 -2.98 9.10
CA ASN A 120 -0.74 -2.35 7.81
C ASN A 120 -0.15 -3.32 6.78
N TRP A 121 0.14 -4.56 7.18
CA TRP A 121 0.75 -5.57 6.33
C TRP A 121 -0.16 -6.77 6.11
N ILE A 122 -0.10 -7.30 4.89
CA ILE A 122 -0.68 -8.57 4.53
C ILE A 122 0.47 -9.56 4.35
N VAL A 123 0.56 -10.53 5.25
CA VAL A 123 1.57 -11.59 5.17
C VAL A 123 1.10 -12.65 4.18
N SER A 124 1.97 -13.02 3.24
CA SER A 124 1.72 -13.99 2.20
C SER A 124 2.86 -14.99 2.10
N LYS A 125 2.51 -16.27 1.92
CA LYS A 125 3.44 -17.37 1.70
C LYS A 125 3.02 -18.11 0.45
N ASN A 126 3.89 -18.14 -0.56
CA ASN A 126 3.61 -18.78 -1.86
C ASN A 126 2.29 -18.30 -2.50
N GLY A 127 1.97 -17.01 -2.35
CA GLY A 127 0.73 -16.41 -2.87
C GLY A 127 -0.51 -16.64 -1.98
N ILE A 128 -0.39 -17.39 -0.89
CA ILE A 128 -1.49 -17.64 0.04
C ILE A 128 -1.33 -16.73 1.25
N GLN A 129 -2.38 -15.97 1.58
CA GLN A 129 -2.40 -15.12 2.76
C GLN A 129 -2.24 -15.97 4.03
N TRP A 130 -1.24 -15.62 4.84
CA TRP A 130 -0.89 -16.34 6.05
C TRP A 130 -1.48 -15.65 7.28
N ARG A 131 -2.59 -16.19 7.79
CA ARG A 131 -3.28 -15.71 9.01
C ARG A 131 -3.85 -16.90 9.81
N PRO A 132 -3.91 -16.79 11.16
CA PRO A 132 -3.40 -15.71 11.99
C PRO A 132 -1.88 -15.79 12.20
N ALA A 133 -1.22 -14.64 12.33
CA ALA A 133 0.21 -14.54 12.64
C ALA A 133 0.40 -13.86 14.01
N LEU A 134 1.42 -14.30 14.76
CA LEU A 134 1.86 -13.63 15.99
C LEU A 134 2.22 -12.17 15.69
N HIS A 135 1.98 -11.24 16.62
CA HIS A 135 2.25 -9.80 16.41
C HIS A 135 3.66 -9.52 15.85
N VAL A 136 4.69 -10.21 16.37
CA VAL A 136 6.07 -10.07 15.91
C VAL A 136 6.30 -10.53 14.47
N LEU A 137 5.44 -11.40 13.95
CA LEU A 137 5.48 -11.94 12.59
C LEU A 137 4.53 -11.19 11.64
N GLN A 138 3.88 -10.12 12.10
CA GLN A 138 2.99 -9.29 11.27
C GLN A 138 3.75 -8.17 10.55
N ILE A 139 5.03 -7.97 10.86
CA ILE A 139 5.89 -6.99 10.19
C ILE A 139 7.04 -7.71 9.47
N PRO A 140 7.56 -7.18 8.36
CA PRO A 140 8.69 -7.77 7.66
C PRO A 140 9.97 -7.74 8.51
N SER A 141 10.75 -8.83 8.48
CA SER A 141 12.07 -8.91 9.09
C SER A 141 13.21 -8.81 8.07
N SER A 142 14.46 -8.81 8.54
CA SER A 142 15.69 -8.79 7.73
C SER A 142 15.83 -9.92 6.70
N GLN A 143 15.01 -10.99 6.80
CA GLN A 143 15.03 -12.11 5.86
C GLN A 143 13.84 -12.10 4.89
N ASP A 144 12.89 -11.17 5.09
CA ASP A 144 11.63 -11.14 4.37
C ASP A 144 11.64 -10.13 3.22
N THR A 145 10.67 -10.27 2.33
CA THR A 145 10.42 -9.32 1.26
C THR A 145 9.29 -8.38 1.64
N ALA A 146 9.58 -7.09 1.73
CA ALA A 146 8.56 -6.04 1.85
C ALA A 146 8.11 -5.59 0.46
N ILE A 147 6.80 -5.53 0.22
CA ILE A 147 6.21 -5.18 -1.07
C ILE A 147 5.34 -3.95 -0.88
N ILE A 148 5.70 -2.86 -1.56
CA ILE A 148 4.90 -1.65 -1.67
C ILE A 148 4.21 -1.69 -3.03
N PRO A 149 2.87 -1.87 -3.09
CA PRO A 149 2.15 -1.96 -4.36
C PRO A 149 2.35 -0.71 -5.22
N SER A 150 2.61 -0.90 -6.52
CA SER A 150 2.87 0.20 -7.47
C SER A 150 1.60 0.84 -8.03
N ASP A 151 0.43 0.26 -7.76
CA ASP A 151 -0.88 0.68 -8.22
C ASP A 151 -1.57 1.68 -7.28
N SER A 152 -0.84 2.20 -6.28
CA SER A 152 -1.37 3.15 -5.30
C SER A 152 -0.36 4.23 -4.90
N GLY A 153 -0.87 5.40 -4.54
CA GLY A 153 -0.11 6.39 -3.78
C GLY A 153 -0.10 6.02 -2.30
N THR A 154 1.09 5.89 -1.68
CA THR A 154 1.19 5.56 -0.26
C THR A 154 2.24 6.38 0.46
N ARG A 155 2.00 6.63 1.75
CA ARG A 155 2.96 7.25 2.68
C ARG A 155 3.14 6.32 3.87
N ILE A 156 4.40 5.96 4.13
CA ILE A 156 4.79 5.06 5.20
C ILE A 156 5.59 5.85 6.23
N LEU A 157 5.23 5.75 7.51
CA LEU A 157 6.03 6.32 8.59
C LEU A 157 7.07 5.31 9.05
N LEU A 158 8.34 5.73 9.05
CA LEU A 158 9.45 4.99 9.62
C LEU A 158 9.85 5.67 10.93
N GLU A 159 9.58 5.02 12.05
CA GLU A 159 9.95 5.53 13.38
C GLU A 159 11.40 5.17 13.76
N ASP A 160 11.97 4.17 13.09
CA ASP A 160 13.33 3.67 13.29
C ASP A 160 13.87 3.08 11.97
N PHE A 161 15.10 2.58 11.99
CA PHE A 161 15.75 1.92 10.87
C PHE A 161 15.03 0.62 10.51
N VAL A 162 14.67 0.50 9.24
CA VAL A 162 14.06 -0.71 8.67
C VAL A 162 15.15 -1.56 8.01
N THR A 163 15.16 -2.85 8.35
CA THR A 163 16.00 -3.86 7.67
C THR A 163 15.10 -4.95 7.12
N VAL A 164 15.18 -5.19 5.81
CA VAL A 164 14.44 -6.24 5.09
C VAL A 164 15.38 -6.95 4.14
N GLY A 165 15.11 -8.22 3.83
CA GLY A 165 15.97 -8.98 2.90
C GLY A 165 15.80 -8.53 1.45
N ALA A 166 14.59 -8.07 1.10
CA ALA A 166 14.33 -7.40 -0.16
C ALA A 166 13.18 -6.38 -0.01
N LEU A 167 13.24 -5.33 -0.82
CA LEU A 167 12.18 -4.35 -0.99
C LEU A 167 11.70 -4.38 -2.44
N VAL A 168 10.40 -4.59 -2.66
CA VAL A 168 9.75 -4.38 -3.94
C VAL A 168 9.06 -3.03 -3.91
N LEU A 169 9.54 -2.10 -4.73
CA LEU A 169 9.01 -0.73 -4.81
C LEU A 169 8.96 -0.30 -6.27
N ALA A 170 7.82 0.26 -6.70
CA ALA A 170 7.60 0.72 -8.07
C ALA A 170 7.91 -0.38 -9.13
N GLY A 171 7.60 -1.63 -8.82
CA GLY A 171 7.84 -2.79 -9.69
C GLY A 171 9.31 -3.26 -9.77
N GLN A 172 10.22 -2.64 -9.01
CA GLN A 172 11.63 -3.01 -8.96
C GLN A 172 11.98 -3.71 -7.65
N ILE A 173 12.95 -4.63 -7.71
CA ILE A 173 13.42 -5.39 -6.55
C ILE A 173 14.78 -4.84 -6.12
N TYR A 174 14.85 -4.40 -4.87
CA TYR A 174 16.07 -3.93 -4.21
C TYR A 174 16.47 -4.96 -3.15
N LYS A 175 17.67 -5.53 -3.27
CA LYS A 175 18.25 -6.38 -2.22
C LYS A 175 19.06 -5.47 -1.30
N LEU A 176 18.71 -5.48 -0.01
CA LEU A 176 19.25 -4.58 1.01
C LEU A 176 20.11 -5.37 2.01
#